data_AF-A0A968BPZ1-F1
#
_entry.id   AF-A0A968BPZ1-F1
#
_cell.length_a   1.000
_cell.length_b   1.000
_cell.length_c   1.000
_cell.angle_alpha   90.00
_cell.angle_beta   90.00
_cell.angle_gamma   90.00
#
_symmetry.space_group_name_H-M   'P 1'
#
loop_
_entity.id
_entity.type
_entity.pdbx_description
1 polymer ?
#
loop_
_entity_poly.entity_id
_entity_poly.type
_entity_poly.pdbx_seq_one_letter_code
_entity_poly.pdbx_strand_id
1 'polypeptide(L)'
;QDTGLEIGFYTRRERALDEVFPWDHVDAGVSKRYLTQDYEAARRGETRLDCREQCYACGILTAFREERAGLLAGAWGCPPVGEVA
;
A
#
# COMPACT_ATOMS: atom_id res chain seq x y z
N GLN A 1 34.95 -18.94 8.84
CA GLN A 1 33.60 -19.38 9.23
C GLN A 1 32.72 -19.24 8.00
N ASP A 2 32.08 -20.33 7.58
CA ASP A 2 31.03 -20.29 6.57
C ASP A 2 29.70 -20.20 7.32
N THR A 3 28.90 -19.17 7.05
CA THR A 3 27.66 -18.91 7.78
C THR A 3 26.48 -19.73 7.24
N GLY A 4 26.67 -20.43 6.11
CA GLY A 4 25.59 -21.17 5.43
C GLY A 4 24.55 -20.23 4.80
N LEU A 5 24.84 -18.93 4.69
CA LEU A 5 23.95 -17.94 4.09
C LEU A 5 24.32 -17.70 2.63
N GLU A 6 23.34 -17.83 1.75
CA GLU A 6 23.47 -17.48 0.34
C GLU A 6 23.04 -16.01 0.13
N ILE A 7 23.94 -15.16 -0.35
CA ILE A 7 23.69 -13.70 -0.47
C ILE A 7 22.61 -13.41 -1.51
N GLY A 8 22.57 -14.18 -2.61
CA GLY A 8 21.59 -14.06 -3.68
C GLY A 8 20.15 -14.21 -3.18
N PHE A 9 19.92 -15.08 -2.21
CA PHE A 9 18.62 -15.31 -1.58
C PHE A 9 18.04 -14.04 -0.97
N TYR A 10 18.87 -13.19 -0.35
CA TYR A 10 18.41 -11.96 0.29
C TYR A 10 18.39 -10.75 -0.65
N THR A 11 19.19 -10.77 -1.72
CA THR A 11 19.42 -9.61 -2.58
C THR A 11 18.69 -9.66 -3.93
N ARG A 12 18.43 -10.85 -4.47
CA ARG A 12 17.96 -11.02 -5.86
C ARG A 12 16.79 -11.98 -6.03
N ARG A 13 16.35 -12.64 -4.96
CA ARG A 13 15.23 -13.58 -5.03
C ARG A 13 13.94 -12.84 -5.39
N GLU A 14 13.23 -13.32 -6.40
CA GLU A 14 11.86 -12.88 -6.66
C GLU A 14 10.95 -13.37 -5.52
N ARG A 15 10.18 -12.45 -4.96
CA ARG A 15 9.26 -12.72 -3.85
C ARG A 15 7.86 -12.94 -4.42
N ALA A 16 7.28 -14.09 -4.12
CA ALA A 16 5.90 -14.37 -4.47
C ALA A 16 4.96 -13.49 -3.62
N LEU A 17 3.88 -13.00 -4.21
CA LEU A 17 2.97 -12.05 -3.55
C LEU A 17 2.12 -12.69 -2.43
N ASP A 18 2.00 -14.01 -2.47
CA ASP A 18 1.35 -14.88 -1.47
C ASP A 18 2.32 -15.34 -0.37
N GLU A 19 3.61 -15.00 -0.45
CA GLU A 19 4.56 -15.22 0.65
C GLU A 19 4.18 -14.38 1.88
N VAL A 20 4.46 -14.93 3.06
CA VAL A 20 4.41 -14.19 4.32
C VAL A 20 5.66 -13.32 4.42
N PHE A 21 5.47 -12.01 4.37
CA PHE A 21 6.57 -11.07 4.52
C PHE A 21 6.88 -10.81 5.99
N PRO A 22 8.16 -10.56 6.35
CA PRO A 22 8.52 -10.19 7.71
C PRO A 22 7.76 -8.95 8.23
N TRP A 23 7.32 -8.06 7.34
CA TRP A 23 6.57 -6.84 7.66
C TRP A 23 5.05 -6.99 7.51
N ASP A 24 4.50 -8.17 7.20
CA ASP A 24 3.04 -8.37 7.08
C ASP A 24 2.28 -8.08 8.39
N HIS A 25 2.98 -8.06 9.53
CA HIS A 25 2.42 -7.69 10.82
C HIS A 25 2.36 -6.18 11.07
N VAL A 26 2.94 -5.36 10.18
CA VAL A 26 2.95 -3.90 10.30
C VAL A 26 1.71 -3.37 9.58
N ASP A 27 0.81 -2.74 10.34
CA ASP A 27 -0.37 -2.08 9.79
C ASP A 27 -0.15 -0.55 9.74
N ALA A 28 -0.11 -0.01 8.52
CA ALA A 28 -0.03 1.44 8.26
C ALA A 28 -1.39 2.02 7.81
N GLY A 29 -2.47 1.25 7.90
CA GLY A 29 -3.79 1.59 7.37
C GLY A 29 -3.93 1.42 5.85
N VAL A 30 -2.91 0.88 5.17
CA VAL A 30 -2.94 0.55 3.74
C VAL A 30 -3.06 -0.96 3.57
N SER A 31 -4.01 -1.39 2.76
CA SER A 31 -4.27 -2.82 2.53
C SER A 31 -3.17 -3.48 1.69
N LYS A 32 -2.81 -4.73 2.04
CA LYS A 32 -1.89 -5.57 1.23
C LYS A 32 -2.36 -5.68 -0.23
N ARG A 33 -3.67 -5.78 -0.45
CA ARG A 33 -4.27 -5.79 -1.80
C ARG A 33 -3.88 -4.56 -2.62
N TYR A 34 -3.96 -3.36 -2.03
CA TYR A 34 -3.56 -2.13 -2.71
C TYR A 34 -2.06 -2.12 -3.02
N LEU A 35 -1.22 -2.47 -2.03
CA LEU A 35 0.23 -2.54 -2.21
C LEU A 35 0.64 -3.52 -3.32
N THR A 36 -0.01 -4.67 -3.41
CA THR A 36 0.21 -5.64 -4.49
C THR A 36 -0.13 -5.04 -5.85
N GLN A 37 -1.28 -4.38 -6.00
CA GLN A 37 -1.68 -3.74 -7.25
C GLN A 37 -0.74 -2.60 -7.66
N ASP A 38 -0.28 -1.82 -6.68
CA ASP A 38 0.66 -0.71 -6.90
C ASP A 38 2.05 -1.22 -7.31
N TYR A 39 2.53 -2.28 -6.66
CA TYR A 39 3.77 -2.98 -7.03
C TYR A 39 3.72 -3.51 -8.47
N GLU A 40 2.63 -4.17 -8.86
CA GLU A 40 2.47 -4.68 -10.21
C GLU A 40 2.42 -3.55 -11.25
N ALA A 41 1.75 -2.44 -10.95
CA ALA A 41 1.73 -1.25 -11.80
C ALA A 41 3.14 -0.65 -11.96
N ALA A 42 3.89 -0.53 -10.86
CA ALA A 42 5.28 -0.06 -10.88
C ALA A 42 6.18 -0.96 -11.74
N ARG A 43 6.00 -2.29 -11.67
CA ARG A 43 6.72 -3.24 -12.56
C ARG A 43 6.42 -3.03 -14.05
N ARG A 44 5.22 -2.53 -14.38
CA ARG A 44 4.83 -2.17 -15.76
C ARG A 44 5.24 -0.75 -16.15
N GLY A 45 5.82 0.03 -15.26
CA GLY A 45 6.15 1.44 -15.49
C GLY A 45 4.93 2.34 -15.54
N GLU A 46 3.80 1.90 -14.99
CA GLU A 46 2.57 2.69 -14.91
C GLU A 46 2.67 3.69 -13.75
N THR A 47 2.22 4.91 -14.00
CA THR A 47 2.06 5.94 -12.97
C THR A 47 0.58 6.19 -12.72
N ARG A 48 0.25 6.72 -11.55
CA ARG A 48 -1.11 7.11 -11.18
C ARG A 48 -1.15 8.61 -10.92
N LEU A 49 -2.32 9.19 -11.10
CA LEU A 49 -2.58 10.56 -10.69
C LEU A 49 -2.55 10.66 -9.17
N ASP A 50 -2.55 11.90 -8.68
CA ASP A 50 -2.55 12.15 -7.25
C ASP A 50 -3.84 11.60 -6.60
N CYS A 51 -3.70 10.82 -5.53
CA CYS A 51 -4.84 10.21 -4.84
C CYS A 51 -5.75 11.23 -4.15
N ARG A 52 -5.32 12.49 -4.03
CA ARG A 52 -6.14 13.62 -3.56
C ARG A 52 -7.16 14.07 -4.61
N GLU A 53 -6.93 13.74 -5.87
CA GLU A 53 -7.86 13.99 -6.98
C GLU A 53 -8.84 12.84 -7.16
N GLN A 54 -8.41 11.60 -6.94
CA GLN A 54 -9.24 10.40 -7.04
C GLN A 54 -8.86 9.35 -5.98
N CYS A 55 -9.85 8.83 -5.26
CA CYS A 55 -9.61 7.78 -4.27
C CYS A 55 -9.35 6.42 -4.94
N TYR A 56 -8.18 5.83 -4.72
CA TYR A 56 -7.83 4.47 -5.17
C TYR A 56 -8.15 3.37 -4.16
N ALA A 57 -8.92 3.69 -3.11
CA ALA A 57 -9.30 2.75 -2.06
C ALA A 57 -8.12 1.99 -1.42
N CYS A 58 -7.04 2.72 -1.06
CA CYS A 58 -5.84 2.13 -0.48
C CYS A 58 -6.06 1.50 0.90
N GLY A 59 -7.05 1.99 1.67
CA GLY A 59 -7.42 1.48 3.00
C GLY A 59 -7.49 2.59 4.06
N ILE A 60 -6.78 3.69 3.88
CA ILE A 60 -6.59 4.76 4.88
C ILE A 60 -7.91 5.31 5.42
N LEU A 61 -8.89 5.55 4.54
CA LEU A 61 -10.22 6.06 4.93
C LEU A 61 -11.01 5.10 5.82
N THR A 62 -10.71 3.79 5.76
CA THR A 62 -11.31 2.78 6.62
C THR A 62 -10.52 2.62 7.91
N ALA A 63 -9.19 2.57 7.83
CA ALA A 63 -8.31 2.38 8.99
C ALA A 63 -8.44 3.52 10.01
N PHE A 64 -8.52 4.78 9.54
CA PHE A 64 -8.59 5.97 10.39
C PHE A 64 -9.97 6.63 10.37
N ARG A 65 -11.02 5.79 10.34
CA ARG A 65 -12.41 6.27 10.23
C ARG A 65 -12.78 7.18 11.41
N GLU A 66 -12.40 6.79 12.62
CA GLU A 66 -12.79 7.47 13.85
C GLU A 66 -12.08 8.82 13.98
N GLU A 67 -10.77 8.85 13.72
CA GLU A 67 -9.96 10.05 13.71
C GLU A 67 -10.46 11.05 12.66
N ARG A 68 -10.84 10.55 11.48
CA ARG A 68 -11.40 11.40 10.42
C ARG A 68 -12.77 11.97 10.77
N ALA A 69 -13.59 11.25 11.54
CA ALA A 69 -14.94 11.68 11.89
C ALA A 69 -14.95 12.98 12.72
N GLY A 70 -13.89 13.24 13.49
CA GLY A 70 -13.74 14.46 14.29
C GLY A 70 -13.17 15.67 13.56
N LEU A 71 -12.79 15.53 12.27
CA LEU A 71 -12.13 16.60 11.53
C LEU A 71 -13.09 17.43 10.69
N LEU A 72 -12.70 18.67 10.43
CA LEU A 72 -13.41 19.55 9.49
C LEU A 72 -13.39 18.95 8.08
N ALA A 73 -14.42 19.26 7.30
CA ALA A 73 -14.51 18.82 5.92
C ALA A 73 -13.28 19.28 5.12
N GLY A 74 -12.65 18.36 4.38
CA GLY A 74 -11.45 18.62 3.59
C GLY A 74 -10.13 18.61 4.38
N ALA A 75 -10.14 18.63 5.72
CA ALA A 75 -8.90 18.66 6.52
C ALA A 75 -8.05 17.38 6.39
N TRP A 76 -8.68 16.24 6.10
CA TRP A 76 -7.98 14.97 5.88
C TRP A 76 -7.31 14.87 4.50
N GLY A 77 -7.78 15.62 3.50
CA GLY A 77 -7.25 15.66 2.14
C GLY A 77 -7.66 14.49 1.21
N CYS A 78 -7.92 13.28 1.72
CA CYS A 78 -8.43 12.20 0.84
C CYS A 78 -9.87 12.46 0.37
N PRO A 79 -10.17 12.28 -0.94
CA PRO A 79 -11.53 12.36 -1.47
C PRO A 79 -12.36 11.12 -1.08
N PRO A 80 -13.70 11.18 -1.20
CA PRO A 80 -14.57 10.02 -0.97
C PRO A 80 -14.23 8.81 -1.87
N VAL A 81 -14.55 7.60 -1.39
CA VAL A 81 -14.38 6.38 -2.18
C VAL A 81 -15.47 6.30 -3.25
N GLY A 82 -15.08 6.18 -4.52
CA GLY A 82 -16.03 5.89 -5.60
C GLY A 82 -16.77 7.09 -6.19
N GLU A 83 -16.44 8.32 -5.79
CA GLU A 83 -16.79 9.50 -6.59
C GLU A 83 -15.84 9.57 -7.79
N VAL A 84 -16.21 8.88 -8.86
CA VAL A 84 -15.67 9.15 -10.19
C VAL A 84 -16.64 10.14 -10.83
N ALA A 85 -16.13 11.29 -11.26
CA ALA A 85 -16.89 12.21 -12.12
C ALA A 85 -17.20 11.55 -13.47
#